data_AF-A0A1Z7LWN8-F1
#
_entry.id   AF-A0A1Z7LWN8-F1
#
_cell.length_a   1.000
_cell.length_b   1.000
_cell.length_c   1.000
_cell.angle_alpha   90.00
_cell.angle_beta   90.00
_cell.angle_gamma   90.00
#
_symmetry.space_group_name_H-M   'P 1'
#
loop_
_entity.id
_entity.type
_entity.pdbx_description
1 polymer ?
#
loop_
_entity_poly.entity_id
_entity_poly.type
_entity_poly.pdbx_seq_one_letter_code
_entity_poly.pdbx_strand_id
1 'polypeptide(L)'
;WDEMAGKKYTDKLEIQILELPKLQKKASGPEDVMEWMRFFRGQNKEELKEVAKGNEYLEGAYEDLVKMSLDEKKRLQYEAREKAILDYRSNMEGARNRGFQRGMEQGFERGITQGEQSMLIQLYRKNRLTLEEAAEEAKMPVEEFQKLVESKEE
;
A
#
# COMPACT_ATOMS: atom_id res chain seq x y z
N TRP A 1 -17.49 -37.34 -37.69
CA TRP A 1 -17.65 -38.74 -38.11
C TRP A 1 -16.51 -39.51 -37.49
N ASP A 2 -16.79 -40.63 -36.84
CA ASP A 2 -15.75 -41.55 -36.38
C ASP A 2 -15.58 -42.64 -37.46
N GLU A 3 -14.40 -42.68 -38.09
CA GLU A 3 -14.10 -43.64 -39.17
C GLU A 3 -14.02 -45.09 -38.69
N MET A 4 -13.78 -45.34 -37.39
CA MET A 4 -13.76 -46.69 -36.83
C MET A 4 -15.15 -47.17 -36.39
N ALA A 5 -16.03 -46.28 -35.92
CA ALA A 5 -17.33 -46.67 -35.36
C ALA A 5 -18.52 -46.48 -36.32
N GLY A 6 -18.33 -45.83 -37.48
CA GLY A 6 -19.37 -45.68 -38.50
C GLY A 6 -20.61 -44.87 -38.05
N LYS A 7 -20.49 -44.06 -36.98
CA LYS A 7 -21.58 -43.24 -36.45
C LYS A 7 -21.17 -41.77 -36.33
N LYS A 8 -22.12 -40.88 -36.62
CA LYS A 8 -21.99 -39.43 -36.39
C LYS A 8 -22.16 -39.19 -34.87
N TYR A 9 -21.23 -38.48 -34.23
CA TYR A 9 -21.45 -37.96 -32.87
C TYR A 9 -22.69 -37.04 -32.87
N THR A 10 -23.39 -36.98 -31.73
CA THR A 10 -24.72 -36.35 -31.58
C THR A 10 -24.79 -34.94 -32.16
N ASP A 11 -25.90 -34.60 -32.80
CA ASP A 11 -26.24 -33.28 -33.39
C ASP A 11 -26.50 -32.16 -32.36
N LYS A 12 -26.23 -32.42 -31.08
CA LYS A 12 -26.57 -31.53 -29.96
C LYS A 12 -25.45 -30.55 -29.58
N LEU A 13 -24.26 -30.69 -30.14
CA LEU A 13 -23.10 -29.85 -29.81
C LEU A 13 -22.30 -29.56 -31.07
N GLU A 14 -22.07 -28.28 -31.31
CA GLU A 14 -21.14 -27.79 -32.32
C GLU A 14 -20.02 -27.01 -31.60
N ILE A 15 -18.76 -27.30 -31.95
CA ILE A 15 -17.60 -26.56 -31.48
C ILE A 15 -16.97 -25.91 -32.70
N GLN A 16 -16.96 -24.58 -32.72
CA GLN A 16 -16.29 -23.81 -33.76
C GLN A 16 -15.01 -23.20 -33.18
N ILE A 17 -13.87 -23.47 -33.81
CA ILE A 17 -12.57 -22.91 -33.41
C ILE A 17 -12.28 -21.72 -34.31
N LEU A 18 -12.18 -20.53 -33.71
CA LEU A 18 -12.00 -19.26 -34.41
C LEU A 18 -10.57 -18.74 -34.19
N GLU A 19 -9.83 -18.55 -35.27
CA GLU A 19 -8.48 -17.98 -35.24
C GLU A 19 -8.52 -16.49 -35.65
N LEU A 20 -8.78 -15.61 -34.69
CA LEU A 20 -8.93 -14.16 -34.92
C LEU A 20 -7.79 -13.50 -35.72
N PRO A 21 -6.49 -13.85 -35.52
CA PRO A 21 -5.40 -13.25 -36.29
C PRO A 21 -5.43 -13.59 -37.79
N LYS A 22 -6.06 -14.71 -38.17
CA LYS A 22 -6.16 -15.19 -39.56
C LYS A 22 -7.43 -14.73 -40.26
N LEU A 23 -8.25 -13.89 -39.61
CA LEU A 23 -9.46 -13.32 -40.18
C LEU A 23 -9.10 -12.43 -41.38
N GLN A 24 -9.15 -12.99 -42.59
CA GLN A 24 -8.96 -12.23 -43.81
C GLN A 24 -10.15 -11.28 -44.02
N LYS A 25 -9.93 -10.12 -44.67
CA LYS A 25 -11.02 -9.16 -45.00
C LYS A 25 -12.17 -9.77 -45.83
N LYS A 26 -11.95 -10.94 -46.44
CA LYS A 26 -12.92 -11.71 -47.24
C LYS A 26 -13.24 -13.09 -46.63
N ALA A 27 -13.07 -13.26 -45.32
CA ALA A 27 -13.49 -14.49 -44.67
C ALA A 27 -15.00 -14.68 -44.85
N SER A 28 -15.38 -15.88 -45.28
CA SER A 28 -16.77 -16.29 -45.51
C SER A 28 -17.16 -17.28 -44.43
N GLY A 29 -18.25 -17.00 -43.74
CA GLY A 29 -18.79 -17.83 -42.67
C GLY A 29 -20.22 -17.39 -42.35
N PRO A 30 -20.90 -18.06 -41.40
CA PRO A 30 -22.18 -17.61 -40.87
C PRO A 30 -22.09 -16.15 -40.39
N GLU A 31 -23.06 -15.32 -40.76
CA GLU A 31 -22.99 -13.87 -40.53
C GLU A 31 -22.90 -13.54 -39.03
N ASP A 32 -23.63 -14.28 -38.20
CA ASP A 32 -23.58 -14.19 -36.73
C ASP A 32 -22.16 -14.43 -36.19
N VAL A 33 -21.48 -15.48 -36.61
CA VAL A 33 -20.10 -15.79 -36.21
C VAL A 33 -19.13 -14.72 -36.73
N MET A 34 -19.36 -14.22 -37.94
CA MET A 34 -18.56 -13.16 -38.55
C MET A 34 -18.69 -11.83 -37.78
N GLU A 35 -19.89 -11.47 -37.33
CA GLU A 35 -20.15 -10.28 -36.52
C GLU A 35 -19.42 -10.38 -35.17
N TRP A 36 -19.50 -11.52 -34.49
CA TRP A 36 -18.73 -11.78 -33.26
C TRP A 36 -17.21 -11.70 -33.48
N MET A 37 -16.70 -12.25 -34.59
CA MET A 37 -15.27 -12.16 -34.90
C MET A 37 -14.81 -10.72 -35.18
N ARG A 38 -15.64 -9.90 -35.82
CA ARG A 38 -15.38 -8.46 -35.99
C ARG A 38 -15.39 -7.74 -34.65
N PHE A 39 -16.36 -8.06 -33.79
CA PHE A 39 -16.46 -7.50 -32.45
C PHE A 39 -15.21 -7.81 -31.62
N PHE A 40 -14.76 -9.07 -31.54
CA PHE A 40 -13.54 -9.42 -30.80
C PHE A 40 -12.25 -8.83 -31.37
N ARG A 41 -12.24 -8.38 -32.63
CA ARG A 41 -11.08 -7.72 -33.26
C ARG A 41 -11.05 -6.21 -33.03
N GLY A 42 -12.18 -5.61 -32.64
CA GLY A 42 -12.28 -4.17 -32.43
C GLY A 42 -11.30 -3.69 -31.37
N GLN A 43 -10.50 -2.67 -31.68
CA GLN A 43 -9.45 -2.20 -30.77
C GLN A 43 -9.84 -0.94 -29.99
N ASN A 44 -10.89 -0.25 -30.44
CA ASN A 44 -11.36 0.98 -29.82
C ASN A 44 -12.88 0.97 -29.62
N LYS A 45 -13.32 1.86 -28.73
CA LYS A 45 -14.70 1.90 -28.25
C LYS A 45 -15.70 2.29 -29.33
N GLU A 46 -15.31 3.16 -30.28
CA GLU A 46 -16.19 3.55 -31.39
C GLU A 46 -16.42 2.39 -32.37
N GLU A 47 -15.37 1.65 -32.72
CA GLU A 47 -15.44 0.48 -33.60
C GLU A 47 -16.30 -0.63 -33.00
N LEU A 48 -16.11 -0.95 -31.72
CA LEU A 48 -16.92 -1.94 -31.01
C LEU A 48 -18.40 -1.55 -30.96
N LYS A 49 -18.69 -0.26 -30.76
CA LYS A 49 -20.06 0.26 -30.72
C LYS A 49 -20.73 0.18 -32.10
N GLU A 50 -20.02 0.51 -33.17
CA GLU A 50 -20.55 0.42 -34.53
C GLU A 50 -20.77 -1.03 -34.97
N VAL A 51 -19.88 -1.96 -34.60
CA VAL A 51 -20.06 -3.40 -34.88
C VAL A 51 -21.20 -4.00 -34.06
N ALA A 52 -21.41 -3.53 -32.83
CA ALA A 52 -22.50 -4.00 -31.98
C ALA A 52 -23.88 -3.53 -32.47
N LYS A 53 -23.94 -2.37 -33.12
CA LYS A 53 -25.19 -1.68 -33.46
C LYS A 53 -26.10 -2.55 -34.34
N GLY A 54 -27.33 -2.76 -33.89
CA GLY A 54 -28.34 -3.53 -34.63
C GLY A 54 -28.32 -5.04 -34.37
N ASN A 55 -27.40 -5.54 -33.54
CA ASN A 55 -27.41 -6.90 -33.01
C ASN A 55 -27.55 -6.85 -31.48
N GLU A 56 -28.71 -7.25 -30.95
CA GLU A 56 -29.06 -7.20 -29.53
C GLU A 56 -28.02 -7.88 -28.62
N TYR A 57 -27.44 -9.00 -29.05
CA TYR A 57 -26.46 -9.74 -28.26
C TYR A 57 -25.10 -9.03 -28.20
N LEU A 58 -24.69 -8.40 -29.30
CA LEU A 58 -23.45 -7.63 -29.34
C LEU A 58 -23.59 -6.29 -28.62
N GLU A 59 -24.76 -5.66 -28.67
CA GLU A 59 -25.06 -4.46 -27.87
C GLU A 59 -24.94 -4.77 -26.38
N GLY A 60 -25.55 -5.85 -25.91
CA GLY A 60 -25.40 -6.32 -24.52
C GLY A 60 -23.94 -6.59 -24.13
N ALA A 61 -23.19 -7.27 -25.00
CA ALA A 61 -21.77 -7.55 -24.76
C ALA A 61 -20.91 -6.26 -24.69
N TYR A 62 -21.21 -5.27 -25.53
CA TYR A 62 -20.56 -3.96 -25.49
C TYR A 62 -20.87 -3.19 -24.21
N GLU A 63 -22.13 -3.19 -23.76
CA GLU A 63 -22.54 -2.55 -22.51
C GLU A 63 -21.83 -3.15 -21.29
N ASP A 64 -21.74 -4.48 -21.22
CA ASP A 64 -21.02 -5.19 -20.17
C ASP A 64 -19.53 -4.86 -20.20
N LEU A 65 -18.91 -4.82 -21.38
CA LEU A 65 -17.51 -4.40 -21.54
C LEU A 65 -17.27 -2.97 -21.03
N VAL A 66 -18.17 -2.04 -21.36
CA VAL A 66 -18.10 -0.66 -20.85
C VAL A 66 -18.26 -0.63 -19.33
N LYS A 67 -19.19 -1.40 -18.77
CA LYS A 67 -19.41 -1.51 -17.33
C LYS A 67 -18.19 -2.09 -16.60
N MET A 68 -17.55 -3.11 -17.16
CA MET A 68 -16.31 -3.69 -16.64
C MET A 68 -15.14 -2.70 -16.73
N SER A 69 -15.03 -1.93 -17.81
CA SER A 69 -13.99 -0.88 -17.92
C SER A 69 -14.19 0.25 -16.90
N LEU A 70 -15.44 0.57 -16.55
CA LEU A 70 -15.77 1.47 -15.45
C LEU A 70 -15.44 0.85 -14.09
N ASP A 71 -15.53 -0.46 -13.97
CA ASP A 71 -15.14 -1.20 -12.76
C ASP A 71 -13.63 -1.16 -12.54
N GLU A 72 -12.80 -1.21 -13.58
CA GLU A 72 -11.34 -1.03 -13.43
C GLU A 72 -10.99 0.37 -12.89
N LYS A 73 -11.65 1.42 -13.39
CA LYS A 73 -11.47 2.78 -12.84
C LYS A 73 -11.90 2.86 -11.37
N LYS A 74 -13.01 2.21 -11.01
CA LYS A 74 -13.49 2.13 -9.62
C LYS A 74 -12.54 1.31 -8.74
N ARG A 75 -11.99 0.20 -9.26
CA ARG A 75 -10.99 -0.64 -8.61
C ARG A 75 -9.73 0.18 -8.32
N LEU A 76 -9.21 0.92 -9.30
CA LEU A 76 -8.08 1.82 -9.10
C LEU A 76 -8.35 2.89 -8.04
N GLN A 77 -9.55 3.50 -8.04
CA GLN A 77 -9.93 4.46 -7.01
C GLN A 77 -10.00 3.82 -5.61
N TYR A 78 -10.50 2.60 -5.52
CA TYR A 78 -10.55 1.83 -4.27
C TYR A 78 -9.14 1.50 -3.77
N GLU A 79 -8.27 0.96 -4.64
CA GLU A 79 -6.87 0.65 -4.33
C GLU A 79 -6.09 1.88 -3.88
N ALA A 80 -6.26 3.02 -4.56
CA ALA A 80 -5.62 4.29 -4.17
C ALA A 80 -6.08 4.76 -2.79
N ARG A 81 -7.38 4.59 -2.48
CA ARG A 81 -7.92 4.93 -1.16
C ARG A 81 -7.36 4.01 -0.07
N GLU A 82 -7.34 2.71 -0.30
CA GLU A 82 -6.76 1.77 0.66
C GLU A 82 -5.28 2.03 0.89
N LYS A 83 -4.53 2.29 -0.18
CA LYS A 83 -3.12 2.70 -0.10
C LYS A 83 -2.95 3.94 0.78
N ALA A 84 -3.75 4.99 0.57
CA ALA A 84 -3.68 6.20 1.39
C ALA A 84 -3.95 5.94 2.88
N ILE A 85 -4.90 5.05 3.20
CA ILE A 85 -5.22 4.66 4.58
C ILE A 85 -4.06 3.90 5.21
N LEU A 86 -3.46 2.96 4.48
CA LEU A 86 -2.31 2.17 4.94
C LEU A 86 -1.06 3.06 5.11
N ASP A 87 -0.78 3.92 4.13
CA ASP A 87 0.32 4.88 4.18
C ASP A 87 0.18 5.80 5.40
N TYR A 88 -1.02 6.32 5.68
CA TYR A 88 -1.28 7.12 6.88
C TYR A 88 -1.01 6.34 8.18
N ARG A 89 -1.52 5.10 8.30
CA ARG A 89 -1.31 4.27 9.49
C ARG A 89 0.16 3.98 9.73
N SER A 90 0.87 3.55 8.69
CA SER A 90 2.30 3.25 8.75
C SER A 90 3.12 4.49 9.14
N ASN A 91 2.80 5.65 8.56
CA ASN A 91 3.46 6.90 8.91
C ASN A 91 3.23 7.31 10.37
N MET A 92 1.99 7.20 10.86
CA MET A 92 1.64 7.51 12.25
C MET A 92 2.32 6.57 13.24
N GLU A 93 2.33 5.27 12.95
CA GLU A 93 3.02 4.27 13.77
C GLU A 93 4.52 4.53 13.80
N GLY A 94 5.14 4.77 12.63
CA GLY A 94 6.56 5.12 12.54
C GLY A 94 6.89 6.41 13.30
N ALA A 95 6.05 7.43 13.24
CA ALA A 95 6.22 8.66 14.00
C ALA A 95 6.13 8.42 15.51
N ARG A 96 5.16 7.62 15.97
CA ARG A 96 5.00 7.24 17.37
C ARG A 96 6.22 6.48 17.88
N ASN A 97 6.69 5.49 17.14
CA ASN A 97 7.83 4.67 17.53
C ASN A 97 9.12 5.49 17.64
N ARG A 98 9.39 6.35 16.64
CA ARG A 98 10.52 7.28 16.70
C ARG A 98 10.42 8.26 17.87
N GLY A 99 9.23 8.79 18.13
CA GLY A 99 8.98 9.67 19.27
C GLY A 99 9.23 8.98 20.61
N PHE A 100 8.75 7.74 20.75
CA PHE A 100 8.96 6.93 21.96
C PHE A 100 10.45 6.60 22.17
N GLN A 101 11.15 6.16 21.12
CA GLN A 101 12.58 5.84 21.20
C GLN A 101 13.40 7.06 21.63
N ARG A 102 13.19 8.22 20.98
CA ARG A 102 13.85 9.47 21.36
C ARG A 102 13.53 9.88 22.79
N GLY A 103 12.27 9.73 23.21
CA GLY A 103 11.84 10.02 24.58
C GLY A 103 12.52 9.11 25.61
N MET A 104 12.67 7.83 25.29
CA MET A 104 13.37 6.86 26.14
C MET A 104 14.86 7.16 26.23
N GLU A 105 15.53 7.43 25.10
CA GLU A 105 16.96 7.79 25.07
C GLU A 105 17.23 9.05 25.89
N GLN A 106 16.47 10.13 25.62
CA GLN A 106 16.60 11.39 26.37
C GLN A 106 16.26 11.21 27.85
N GLY A 107 15.24 10.43 28.17
CA GLY A 107 14.86 10.12 29.55
C GLY A 107 15.94 9.34 30.30
N PHE A 108 16.58 8.38 29.63
CA PHE A 108 17.66 7.59 30.18
C PHE A 108 18.91 8.43 30.43
N GLU A 109 19.35 9.21 29.44
CA GLU A 109 20.50 10.13 29.59
C GLU A 109 20.27 11.12 30.74
N ARG A 110 19.10 11.78 30.77
CA ARG A 110 18.74 12.70 31.86
C ARG A 110 18.70 11.99 33.20
N GLY A 111 18.17 10.76 33.25
CA GLY A 111 18.11 9.96 34.47
C GLY A 111 19.49 9.63 35.03
N ILE A 112 20.45 9.27 34.17
CA ILE A 112 21.84 9.04 34.57
C ILE A 112 22.44 10.31 35.15
N THR A 113 22.39 11.42 34.42
CA THR A 113 22.98 12.69 34.88
C THR A 113 22.36 13.17 36.19
N GLN A 114 21.04 13.07 36.34
CA GLN A 114 20.36 13.41 37.59
C GLN A 114 20.74 12.48 38.74
N GLY A 115 20.95 11.19 38.46
CA GLY A 115 21.43 10.21 39.44
C GLY A 115 22.85 10.50 39.91
N GLU A 116 23.77 10.78 38.98
CA GLU A 116 25.15 11.17 39.27
C GLU A 116 25.19 12.45 40.12
N GLN A 117 24.48 13.49 39.70
CA GLN A 117 24.36 14.73 40.47
C GLN A 117 23.79 14.50 41.87
N SER A 118 22.73 13.69 41.99
CA SER A 118 22.13 13.37 43.29
C SER A 118 23.11 12.62 44.20
N MET A 119 23.92 11.72 43.64
CA MET A 119 24.96 11.01 44.38
C MET A 119 26.06 11.95 44.87
N LEU A 120 26.54 12.86 44.01
CA LEU A 120 27.54 13.87 44.36
C LEU A 120 27.05 14.80 45.48
N ILE A 121 25.80 15.27 45.40
CA ILE A 121 25.17 16.06 46.46
C ILE A 121 25.12 15.27 47.77
N GLN A 122 24.77 13.97 47.74
CA GLN A 122 24.75 13.14 48.94
C GLN A 122 26.14 12.94 49.55
N LEU A 123 27.18 12.76 48.73
CA LEU A 123 28.56 12.62 49.19
C LEU A 123 29.08 13.90 49.81
N TYR A 124 28.82 15.05 49.17
CA TYR A 124 29.09 16.38 49.72
C TYR A 124 28.40 16.58 51.08
N ARG A 125 27.09 16.34 51.17
CA ARG A 125 26.32 16.48 52.42
C ARG A 125 26.82 15.56 53.55
N LYS A 126 27.45 14.43 53.21
CA LYS A 126 28.09 13.52 54.18
C LYS A 126 29.54 13.89 54.50
N ASN A 127 30.02 15.06 54.05
CA ASN A 127 31.40 15.52 54.17
C ASN A 127 32.42 14.50 53.61
N ARG A 128 32.05 13.76 52.56
CA ARG A 128 32.92 12.78 51.87
C ARG A 128 33.64 13.37 50.66
N LEU A 129 33.15 14.50 50.16
CA LEU A 129 33.73 15.31 49.09
C LEU A 129 33.63 16.78 49.49
N THR A 130 34.59 17.59 49.06
CA THR A 130 34.49 19.05 49.10
C THR A 130 33.55 19.56 48.01
N LEU A 131 33.13 20.82 48.13
CA LEU A 131 32.26 21.45 47.14
C LEU A 131 32.96 21.56 45.78
N GLU A 132 34.26 21.84 45.80
CA GLU A 132 35.12 21.96 44.62
C GLU A 132 35.27 20.61 43.90
N GLU A 133 35.58 19.54 44.62
CA GLU A 133 35.71 18.18 44.05
C GLU A 133 34.37 17.68 43.47
N ALA A 134 33.25 17.96 44.14
CA ALA A 134 31.93 17.55 43.66
C ALA A 134 31.50 18.34 42.41
N ALA A 135 31.84 19.63 42.31
CA ALA A 135 31.58 20.44 41.13
C ALA A 135 32.45 20.03 39.93
N GLU A 136 33.72 19.69 40.18
CA GLU A 136 34.64 19.17 39.16
C GLU A 136 34.12 17.84 38.58
N GLU A 137 33.72 16.89 39.44
CA GLU A 137 33.15 15.61 39.00
C GLU A 137 31.81 15.78 38.27
N ALA A 138 30.98 16.73 38.71
CA ALA A 138 29.75 17.12 38.02
C ALA A 138 30.01 17.90 36.71
N LYS A 139 31.27 18.23 36.39
CA LYS A 139 31.72 18.99 35.22
C LYS A 139 30.99 20.33 35.07
N MET A 140 30.77 21.03 36.18
CA MET A 140 30.11 22.33 36.19
C MET A 140 30.83 23.30 37.14
N PRO A 141 30.64 24.62 36.98
CA PRO A 141 31.18 25.60 37.91
C PRO A 141 30.70 25.35 39.34
N VAL A 142 31.56 25.64 40.32
CA VAL A 142 31.25 25.52 41.76
C VAL A 142 29.97 26.28 42.13
N GLU A 143 29.77 27.47 41.55
CA GLU A 143 28.58 28.30 41.74
C GLU A 143 27.29 27.63 41.23
N GLU A 144 27.36 26.89 40.14
CA GLU A 144 26.21 26.15 39.59
C GLU A 144 25.90 24.92 40.44
N PHE A 145 26.95 24.20 40.88
CA PHE A 145 26.79 23.06 41.76
C PHE A 145 26.20 23.47 43.13
N GLN A 146 26.63 24.61 43.68
CA GLN A 146 26.08 25.14 44.92
C GLN A 146 24.58 25.45 44.80
N LYS A 147 24.16 26.12 43.72
CA LYS A 147 22.73 26.33 43.43
C LYS A 147 21.96 25.00 43.30
N LEU A 148 22.57 23.98 42.71
CA LEU A 148 21.97 22.66 42.57
C LEU A 148 21.73 22.00 43.94
N VAL A 149 22.70 22.10 44.86
CA VAL A 149 22.57 21.61 46.24
C VAL A 149 21.44 22.33 46.98
N GLU A 150 21.38 23.66 46.88
CA GLU A 150 20.37 24.52 47.52
C GLU A 150 18.96 24.24 46.96
N SER A 151 18.82 24.03 45.64
CA SER A 151 17.54 23.70 44.99
C SER A 151 16.94 22.35 45.41
N LYS A 152 17.74 21.48 46.04
CA LYS A 152 17.37 20.14 46.52
C LYS A 152 17.17 20.11 48.05
N GLU A 153 17.07 21.29 48.69
CA GLU A 153 16.72 21.45 50.11
C GLU A 153 15.23 21.81 50.34
N GLU A 154 14.52 22.28 49.31
CA GLU A 154 13.05 22.42 49.26
C GLU A 154 12.34 21.12 48.84
#